data_AF-A0A960FUN9-F1
#
_entry.id   AF-A0A960FUN9-F1
#
_cell.length_a   1.000
_cell.length_b   1.000
_cell.length_c   1.000
_cell.angle_alpha   90.00
_cell.angle_beta   90.00
_cell.angle_gamma   90.00
#
_symmetry.space_group_name_H-M   'P 1'
#
loop_
_entity.id
_entity.type
_entity.pdbx_description
1 polymer ?
#
loop_
_entity_poly.entity_id
_entity_poly.type
_entity_poly.pdbx_seq_one_letter_code
_entity_poly.pdbx_strand_id
1 'polypeptide(L)'
;MDDAPRHIPVALERVLELLAPVLEPAAADKEPIMVDATTGLGGHTAAVLDRFPRARVIGLDRDPGAVAAARARLERFGPRADVHHARYDRMGRVLDGLGVDEVDAVLFDLGVSSMQIDEAERGFAYSRPAPLDMRMDTTSDLTAEQVLNTYPQSELARILWEYGEERFARRIARQIVQRRPLHTSTDLVAAVEAGVPAAARRKGHPAKRTFQAVRIEVNAELRSLEAALPTALQRLRPGGRLVVLSYHSLEDKMVKQVLRRGAESTAPPDLPVIPPDSRPWLRLITRGSEVASETELAANPRARSVRLRAAEKLREAS
;
A
#
# COMPACT_ATOMS: atom_id res chain seq x y z
N MET A 1 -6.73 -30.16 13.21
CA MET A 1 -7.27 -28.87 13.69
C MET A 1 -7.01 -27.89 12.56
N ASP A 2 -8.08 -27.35 11.99
CA ASP A 2 -8.08 -26.61 10.73
C ASP A 2 -7.07 -25.46 10.72
N ASP A 3 -5.97 -25.64 10.00
CA ASP A 3 -5.07 -24.56 9.60
C ASP A 3 -5.62 -23.93 8.31
N ALA A 4 -6.82 -23.35 8.40
CA ALA A 4 -7.28 -22.44 7.38
C ALA A 4 -6.29 -21.26 7.34
N PRO A 5 -5.75 -20.88 6.18
CA PRO A 5 -4.70 -19.87 6.13
C PRO A 5 -5.20 -18.58 6.78
N ARG A 6 -4.57 -18.18 7.89
CA ARG A 6 -4.85 -16.94 8.66
C ARG A 6 -4.82 -15.66 7.80
N HIS A 7 -4.36 -15.73 6.55
CA HIS A 7 -4.37 -14.65 5.58
C HIS A 7 -4.37 -15.19 4.15
N ILE A 8 -5.43 -14.89 3.38
CA ILE A 8 -5.49 -15.14 1.94
C ILE A 8 -5.05 -13.84 1.23
N PRO A 9 -3.99 -13.86 0.41
CA PRO A 9 -3.57 -12.68 -0.34
C PRO A 9 -4.68 -12.20 -1.30
N VAL A 10 -4.87 -10.88 -1.38
CA VAL A 10 -5.88 -10.28 -2.27
C VAL A 10 -5.40 -10.32 -3.72
N ALA A 11 -6.31 -10.63 -4.63
CA ALA A 11 -6.13 -10.74 -6.06
C ALA A 11 -4.97 -11.67 -6.47
N LEU A 12 -4.69 -12.71 -5.67
CA LEU A 12 -3.49 -13.53 -5.79
C LEU A 12 -3.24 -14.06 -7.21
N GLU A 13 -4.18 -14.82 -7.76
CA GLU A 13 -4.05 -15.40 -9.10
C GLU A 13 -3.87 -14.30 -10.16
N ARG A 14 -4.63 -13.20 -10.04
CA ARG A 14 -4.52 -12.09 -10.97
C ARG A 14 -3.17 -11.40 -10.90
N VAL A 15 -2.59 -11.25 -9.72
CA VAL A 15 -1.22 -10.75 -9.53
C VAL A 15 -0.22 -11.68 -10.18
N LEU A 16 -0.34 -13.01 -9.98
CA LEU A 16 0.54 -13.99 -10.61
C LEU A 16 0.46 -13.94 -12.14
N GLU A 17 -0.74 -13.88 -12.73
CA GLU A 17 -0.94 -13.70 -14.18
C GLU A 17 -0.29 -12.43 -14.71
N LEU A 18 -0.41 -11.33 -13.96
CA LEU A 18 0.18 -10.06 -14.34
C LEU A 18 1.70 -10.06 -14.20
N LEU A 19 2.28 -10.89 -13.36
CA LEU A 19 3.73 -10.97 -13.19
C LEU A 19 4.38 -12.06 -14.06
N ALA A 20 3.62 -13.08 -14.46
CA ALA A 20 4.12 -14.23 -15.22
C ALA A 20 4.98 -13.84 -16.44
N PRO A 21 4.59 -12.89 -17.31
CA PRO A 21 5.41 -12.57 -18.50
C PRO A 21 6.81 -12.04 -18.21
N VAL A 22 7.07 -11.55 -17.00
CA VAL A 22 8.39 -11.04 -16.58
C VAL A 22 9.10 -11.96 -15.57
N LEU A 23 8.38 -12.88 -14.93
CA LEU A 23 8.93 -13.81 -13.94
C LEU A 23 9.05 -15.27 -14.43
N GLU A 24 8.43 -15.62 -15.56
CA GLU A 24 8.57 -16.93 -16.23
C GLU A 24 9.73 -17.06 -17.27
N PRO A 25 10.64 -16.09 -17.54
CA PRO A 25 11.37 -16.10 -18.81
C PRO A 25 12.11 -17.41 -19.11
N ALA A 26 11.94 -17.85 -20.36
CA ALA A 26 12.40 -19.13 -20.91
C ALA A 26 13.92 -19.23 -21.13
N ALA A 27 14.66 -18.14 -20.98
CA ALA A 27 16.11 -18.14 -21.14
C ALA A 27 16.79 -18.71 -19.88
N ALA A 28 17.62 -19.74 -20.07
CA ALA A 28 18.22 -20.52 -18.99
C ALA A 28 19.17 -19.74 -18.07
N ASP A 29 19.46 -18.47 -18.37
CA ASP A 29 20.56 -17.72 -17.75
C ASP A 29 20.10 -16.49 -16.96
N LYS A 30 18.79 -16.22 -16.88
CA LYS A 30 18.25 -15.05 -16.18
C LYS A 30 17.52 -15.44 -14.89
N GLU A 31 17.86 -14.78 -13.80
CA GLU A 31 17.13 -14.84 -12.53
C GLU A 31 16.30 -13.56 -12.42
N PRO A 32 14.97 -13.62 -12.63
CA PRO A 32 14.17 -12.42 -12.53
C PRO A 32 14.08 -11.94 -11.09
N ILE A 33 14.25 -10.63 -10.88
CA ILE A 33 14.20 -10.00 -9.56
C ILE A 33 12.89 -9.25 -9.43
N MET A 34 12.15 -9.54 -8.37
CA MET A 34 10.94 -8.83 -7.98
C MET A 34 11.17 -8.10 -6.66
N VAL A 35 10.64 -6.89 -6.54
CA VAL A 35 10.44 -6.23 -5.24
C VAL A 35 9.00 -6.42 -4.80
N ASP A 36 8.81 -7.00 -3.61
CA ASP A 36 7.53 -6.94 -2.89
C ASP A 36 7.63 -5.80 -1.86
N ALA A 37 7.09 -4.64 -2.21
CA ALA A 37 7.26 -3.40 -1.44
C ALA A 37 6.43 -3.37 -0.14
N THR A 38 5.57 -4.37 0.09
CA THR A 38 4.65 -4.49 1.22
C THR A 38 4.49 -5.96 1.57
N THR A 39 5.61 -6.60 1.90
CA THR A 39 5.68 -8.06 2.03
C THR A 39 4.66 -8.62 3.03
N GLY A 40 4.34 -7.86 4.07
CA GLY A 40 3.38 -8.24 5.10
C GLY A 40 3.77 -9.58 5.71
N LEU A 41 2.86 -10.56 5.65
CA LEU A 41 3.11 -11.92 6.14
C LEU A 41 3.76 -12.84 5.09
N GLY A 42 4.25 -12.32 3.96
CA GLY A 42 4.88 -13.09 2.88
C GLY A 42 3.89 -13.87 2.01
N GLY A 43 2.64 -13.42 1.94
CA GLY A 43 1.58 -14.12 1.21
C GLY A 43 1.80 -14.15 -0.30
N HIS A 44 1.85 -12.97 -0.95
CA HIS A 44 2.15 -12.84 -2.37
C HIS A 44 3.57 -13.32 -2.69
N THR A 45 4.56 -12.93 -1.89
CA THR A 45 5.96 -13.37 -2.05
C THR A 45 6.07 -14.91 -2.10
N ALA A 46 5.43 -15.64 -1.17
CA ALA A 46 5.49 -17.11 -1.16
C ALA A 46 4.88 -17.69 -2.45
N ALA A 47 3.73 -17.19 -2.88
CA ALA A 47 3.07 -17.67 -4.09
C ALA A 47 3.89 -17.39 -5.36
N VAL A 48 4.53 -16.22 -5.43
CA VAL A 48 5.48 -15.88 -6.51
C VAL A 48 6.64 -16.86 -6.55
N LEU A 49 7.28 -17.14 -5.40
CA LEU A 49 8.44 -18.03 -5.32
C LEU A 49 8.10 -19.51 -5.54
N ASP A 50 6.88 -19.93 -5.20
CA ASP A 50 6.33 -21.25 -5.51
C ASP A 50 6.03 -21.38 -7.02
N ARG A 51 5.42 -20.35 -7.63
CA ARG A 51 4.99 -20.36 -9.04
C ARG A 51 6.14 -20.16 -10.02
N PHE A 52 7.14 -19.34 -9.65
CA PHE A 52 8.27 -18.96 -10.50
C PHE A 52 9.60 -19.39 -9.84
N PRO A 53 10.07 -20.64 -10.08
CA PRO A 53 11.20 -21.22 -9.33
C PRO A 53 12.52 -20.47 -9.47
N ARG A 54 12.69 -19.68 -10.53
CA ARG A 54 13.89 -18.87 -10.79
C ARG A 54 13.82 -17.45 -10.22
N ALA A 55 12.64 -17.01 -9.77
CA ALA A 55 12.48 -15.66 -9.26
C ALA A 55 13.20 -15.50 -7.92
N ARG A 56 13.83 -14.34 -7.77
CA ARG A 56 14.30 -13.82 -6.48
C ARG A 56 13.37 -12.67 -6.07
N VAL A 57 12.92 -12.67 -4.82
CA VAL A 57 12.08 -11.62 -4.26
C VAL A 57 12.85 -10.87 -3.17
N ILE A 58 12.94 -9.56 -3.32
CA ILE A 58 13.41 -8.63 -2.30
C ILE A 58 12.15 -8.06 -1.64
N GLY A 59 11.90 -8.48 -0.41
CA GLY A 59 10.73 -8.06 0.36
C GLY A 59 11.04 -6.85 1.24
N LEU A 60 10.14 -5.87 1.26
CA LEU A 60 10.19 -4.71 2.14
C LEU A 60 8.93 -4.68 3.01
N ASP A 61 9.10 -4.54 4.32
CA ASP A 61 8.01 -4.16 5.20
C ASP A 61 8.52 -3.23 6.32
N ARG A 62 7.64 -2.36 6.78
CA ARG A 62 7.90 -1.39 7.84
C ARG A 62 7.59 -1.94 9.23
N ASP A 63 6.80 -3.00 9.31
CA ASP A 63 6.41 -3.59 10.59
C ASP A 63 7.43 -4.68 10.95
N PRO A 64 8.22 -4.51 12.03
CA PRO A 64 9.24 -5.49 12.41
C PRO A 64 8.64 -6.87 12.73
N GLY A 65 7.39 -6.93 13.23
CA GLY A 65 6.67 -8.18 13.46
C GLY A 65 6.29 -8.87 12.16
N ALA A 66 5.84 -8.12 11.16
CA ALA A 66 5.55 -8.64 9.83
C ALA A 66 6.81 -9.17 9.14
N VAL A 67 7.93 -8.44 9.23
CA VAL A 67 9.24 -8.86 8.71
C VAL A 67 9.68 -10.19 9.34
N ALA A 68 9.59 -10.31 10.66
CA ALA A 68 9.95 -11.55 11.36
C ALA A 68 9.06 -12.73 10.91
N ALA A 69 7.75 -12.52 10.82
CA ALA A 69 6.81 -13.54 10.37
C ALA A 69 7.03 -13.94 8.90
N ALA A 70 7.30 -12.98 8.01
CA ALA A 70 7.61 -13.24 6.61
C ALA A 70 8.91 -14.02 6.47
N ARG A 71 9.99 -13.65 7.19
CA ARG A 71 11.25 -14.40 7.19
C ARG A 71 11.05 -15.86 7.59
N ALA A 72 10.29 -16.10 8.66
CA ALA A 72 9.97 -17.47 9.10
C ALA A 72 9.15 -18.24 8.05
N ARG A 73 8.13 -17.62 7.46
CA ARG A 73 7.32 -18.26 6.39
C ARG A 73 8.13 -18.59 5.14
N LEU A 74 9.07 -17.73 4.79
CA LEU A 74 9.80 -17.76 3.53
C LEU A 74 11.15 -18.50 3.63
N GLU A 75 11.53 -19.00 4.81
CA GLU A 75 12.79 -19.70 5.06
C GLU A 75 13.03 -20.85 4.07
N ARG A 76 11.96 -21.57 3.68
CA ARG A 76 12.03 -22.68 2.69
C ARG A 76 12.55 -22.28 1.31
N PHE A 77 12.53 -20.99 0.97
CA PHE A 77 13.01 -20.47 -0.32
C PHE A 77 14.50 -20.08 -0.29
N GLY A 78 15.13 -20.10 0.88
CA GLY A 78 16.54 -19.76 1.08
C GLY A 78 16.87 -18.37 0.53
N PRO A 79 17.98 -18.20 -0.21
CA PRO A 79 18.44 -16.88 -0.68
C PRO A 79 17.51 -16.22 -1.72
N ARG A 80 16.51 -16.94 -2.25
CA ARG A 80 15.52 -16.36 -3.16
C ARG A 80 14.53 -15.44 -2.45
N ALA A 81 14.40 -15.52 -1.13
CA ALA A 81 13.55 -14.64 -0.34
C ALA A 81 14.40 -13.77 0.59
N ASP A 82 14.57 -12.51 0.23
CA ASP A 82 15.41 -11.56 0.97
C ASP A 82 14.55 -10.43 1.53
N VAL A 83 14.11 -10.56 2.79
CA VAL A 83 13.15 -9.64 3.43
C VAL A 83 13.86 -8.66 4.36
N HIS A 84 13.61 -7.37 4.15
CA HIS A 84 14.22 -6.25 4.85
C HIS A 84 13.20 -5.45 5.65
N HIS A 85 13.60 -5.03 6.87
CA HIS A 85 12.86 -4.04 7.63
C HIS A 85 13.13 -2.65 7.04
N ALA A 86 12.25 -2.23 6.15
CA ALA A 86 12.34 -0.96 5.44
C ALA A 86 10.97 -0.56 4.93
N ARG A 87 10.66 0.73 5.02
CA ARG A 87 9.56 1.31 4.27
C ARG A 87 9.87 1.30 2.78
N TYR A 88 8.85 1.16 1.95
CA TYR A 88 9.01 1.13 0.49
C TYR A 88 9.56 2.44 -0.12
N ASP A 89 9.48 3.58 0.58
CA ASP A 89 10.16 4.82 0.16
C ASP A 89 11.69 4.81 0.39
N ARG A 90 12.20 3.70 0.94
CA ARG A 90 13.64 3.38 1.05
C ARG A 90 14.09 2.29 0.06
N MET A 91 13.19 1.83 -0.82
CA MET A 91 13.46 0.78 -1.81
C MET A 91 14.78 1.00 -2.56
N GLY A 92 15.01 2.22 -3.09
CA GLY A 92 16.24 2.53 -3.82
C GLY A 92 17.51 2.25 -2.99
N ARG A 93 17.53 2.66 -1.72
CA ARG A 93 18.68 2.44 -0.82
C ARG A 93 18.90 0.96 -0.50
N VAL A 94 17.82 0.20 -0.34
CA VAL A 94 17.90 -1.25 -0.10
C VAL A 94 18.49 -1.93 -1.35
N LEU A 95 17.99 -1.58 -2.53
CA LEU A 95 18.51 -2.11 -3.79
C LEU A 95 20.00 -1.75 -4.00
N ASP A 96 20.40 -0.51 -3.73
CA ASP A 96 21.80 -0.07 -3.79
C ASP A 96 22.69 -0.88 -2.85
N GLY A 97 22.25 -1.11 -1.61
CA GLY A 97 22.98 -1.92 -0.62
C GLY A 97 23.14 -3.40 -1.02
N LEU A 98 22.25 -3.89 -1.89
CA LEU A 98 22.29 -5.25 -2.45
C LEU A 98 23.03 -5.32 -3.79
N GLY A 99 23.49 -4.17 -4.33
CA GLY A 99 24.10 -4.10 -5.67
C GLY A 99 23.11 -4.42 -6.80
N VAL A 100 21.83 -4.08 -6.63
CA VAL A 100 20.77 -4.34 -7.61
C VAL A 100 20.39 -3.02 -8.29
N ASP A 101 20.80 -2.87 -9.56
CA ASP A 101 20.49 -1.67 -10.32
C ASP A 101 19.03 -1.66 -10.81
N GLU A 102 18.57 -2.79 -11.36
CA GLU A 102 17.26 -2.92 -12.00
C GLU A 102 16.52 -4.21 -11.61
N VAL A 103 15.19 -4.13 -11.59
CA VAL A 103 14.27 -5.24 -11.27
C VAL A 103 13.29 -5.53 -12.40
N ASP A 104 12.79 -6.76 -12.49
CA ASP A 104 11.80 -7.20 -13.47
C ASP A 104 10.38 -6.85 -13.05
N ALA A 105 10.13 -6.84 -11.74
CA ALA A 105 8.81 -6.61 -11.19
C ALA A 105 8.84 -5.80 -9.90
N VAL A 106 7.81 -5.01 -9.67
CA VAL A 106 7.52 -4.38 -8.39
C VAL A 106 6.04 -4.58 -8.05
N LEU A 107 5.76 -5.08 -6.84
CA LEU A 107 4.42 -5.20 -6.29
C LEU A 107 4.25 -4.23 -5.11
N PHE A 108 3.14 -3.52 -5.10
CA PHE A 108 2.64 -2.79 -3.93
C PHE A 108 1.26 -3.33 -3.55
N ASP A 109 1.10 -3.77 -2.31
CA ASP A 109 -0.17 -4.14 -1.67
C ASP A 109 -0.47 -3.15 -0.54
N LEU A 110 -1.10 -2.02 -0.90
CA LEU A 110 -1.21 -0.81 -0.08
C LEU A 110 -2.32 -0.93 0.96
N GLY A 111 -2.11 -1.78 1.96
CA GLY A 111 -3.10 -2.04 2.99
C GLY A 111 -2.49 -2.22 4.38
N VAL A 112 -3.37 -2.29 5.37
CA VAL A 112 -3.05 -2.81 6.71
C VAL A 112 -3.15 -4.32 6.68
N SER A 113 -2.17 -4.99 7.28
CA SER A 113 -2.18 -6.45 7.39
C SER A 113 -3.22 -6.95 8.41
N SER A 114 -3.61 -8.24 8.35
CA SER A 114 -4.48 -8.85 9.38
C SER A 114 -3.93 -8.63 10.79
N MET A 115 -2.63 -8.89 10.93
CA MET A 115 -1.91 -8.84 12.20
C MET A 115 -2.13 -7.49 12.89
N GLN A 116 -2.04 -6.40 12.13
CA GLN A 116 -2.23 -5.04 12.64
C GLN A 116 -3.67 -4.74 13.08
N ILE A 117 -4.68 -5.32 12.41
CA ILE A 117 -6.09 -5.11 12.78
C ILE A 117 -6.50 -6.02 13.95
N ASP A 118 -5.98 -7.25 13.96
CA ASP A 118 -6.36 -8.29 14.91
C ASP A 118 -5.73 -8.06 16.29
N GLU A 119 -4.54 -7.45 16.34
CA GLU A 119 -3.87 -7.02 17.55
C GLU A 119 -4.55 -5.77 18.14
N ALA A 120 -5.42 -5.98 19.13
CA ALA A 120 -6.17 -4.91 19.79
C ALA A 120 -5.26 -3.79 20.31
N GLU A 121 -4.09 -4.15 20.86
CA GLU A 121 -3.14 -3.22 21.48
C GLU A 121 -2.55 -2.21 20.48
N ARG A 122 -2.57 -2.53 19.17
CA ARG A 122 -2.05 -1.65 18.11
C ARG A 122 -2.97 -0.47 17.79
N GLY A 123 -4.21 -0.45 18.28
CA GLY A 123 -5.09 0.72 18.17
C GLY A 123 -5.73 0.97 16.80
N PHE A 124 -5.61 0.06 15.84
CA PHE A 124 -6.20 0.23 14.51
C PHE A 124 -7.73 0.03 14.48
N ALA A 125 -8.27 -0.72 15.45
CA ALA A 125 -9.69 -1.02 15.52
C ALA A 125 -10.48 0.03 16.31
N TYR A 126 -11.61 0.46 15.74
CA TYR A 126 -12.57 1.36 16.41
C TYR A 126 -13.72 0.61 17.11
N SER A 127 -13.81 -0.71 16.97
CA SER A 127 -14.92 -1.54 17.50
C SER A 127 -14.78 -1.90 18.97
N ARG A 128 -13.57 -1.74 19.54
CA ARG A 128 -13.25 -2.08 20.94
C ARG A 128 -12.26 -1.06 21.51
N PRO A 129 -12.28 -0.80 22.83
CA PRO A 129 -11.28 0.03 23.48
C PRO A 129 -9.87 -0.49 23.22
N ALA A 130 -8.97 0.40 22.82
CA ALA A 130 -7.57 0.12 22.53
C ALA A 130 -6.74 1.41 22.70
N PRO A 131 -5.44 1.34 23.03
CA PRO A 131 -4.56 2.49 23.04
C PRO A 131 -4.54 3.20 21.67
N LEU A 132 -4.40 4.52 21.66
CA LEU A 132 -4.24 5.31 20.43
C LEU A 132 -2.79 5.22 19.90
N ASP A 133 -2.37 4.06 19.43
CA ASP A 133 -1.05 3.86 18.83
C ASP A 133 -1.09 4.06 17.31
N MET A 134 -1.73 3.14 16.57
CA MET A 134 -1.83 3.11 15.10
C MET A 134 -0.50 3.12 14.32
N ARG A 135 0.66 2.96 14.97
CA ARG A 135 1.93 2.79 14.24
C ARG A 135 1.98 1.40 13.61
N MET A 136 2.31 1.36 12.32
CA MET A 136 2.68 0.13 11.62
C MET A 136 4.11 -0.30 11.98
N ASP A 137 5.02 0.68 12.09
CA ASP A 137 6.38 0.48 12.58
C ASP A 137 6.44 0.86 14.06
N THR A 138 6.56 -0.14 14.94
CA THR A 138 6.61 0.08 16.40
C THR A 138 7.89 0.76 16.86
N THR A 139 8.89 0.90 15.99
CA THR A 139 10.12 1.64 16.24
C THR A 139 10.00 3.14 15.92
N SER A 140 8.90 3.57 15.28
CA SER A 140 8.61 4.97 15.00
C SER A 140 8.15 5.73 16.25
N ASP A 141 8.48 7.01 16.36
CA ASP A 141 8.11 7.82 17.53
C ASP A 141 6.67 8.31 17.51
N LEU A 142 6.10 8.58 16.33
CA LEU A 142 4.82 9.28 16.17
C LEU A 142 3.62 8.34 16.39
N THR A 143 2.85 8.53 17.46
CA THR A 143 1.60 7.77 17.73
C THR A 143 0.34 8.56 17.35
N ALA A 144 -0.79 7.86 17.20
CA ALA A 144 -2.10 8.49 17.04
C ALA A 144 -2.45 9.37 18.25
N GLU A 145 -2.10 8.95 19.47
CA GLU A 145 -2.29 9.73 20.69
C GLU A 145 -1.55 11.07 20.60
N GLN A 146 -0.29 11.06 20.16
CA GLN A 146 0.49 12.28 19.97
C GLN A 146 -0.13 13.18 18.90
N VAL A 147 -0.49 12.63 17.73
CA VAL A 147 -1.16 13.41 16.67
C VAL A 147 -2.44 14.07 17.23
N LEU A 148 -3.29 13.31 17.91
CA LEU A 148 -4.59 13.76 18.39
C LEU A 148 -4.48 14.76 19.55
N ASN A 149 -3.49 14.63 20.42
CA ASN A 149 -3.33 15.47 21.62
C ASN A 149 -2.45 16.71 21.38
N THR A 150 -1.52 16.68 20.42
CA THR A 150 -0.52 17.75 20.25
C THR A 150 -0.75 18.63 19.02
N TYR A 151 -1.33 18.11 17.93
CA TYR A 151 -1.48 18.91 16.71
C TYR A 151 -2.42 20.10 16.94
N PRO A 152 -2.19 21.25 16.28
CA PRO A 152 -3.17 22.33 16.24
C PRO A 152 -4.52 21.87 15.66
N GLN A 153 -5.63 22.50 16.07
CA GLN A 153 -6.96 22.17 15.54
C GLN A 153 -7.02 22.27 14.00
N SER A 154 -6.32 23.24 13.42
CA SER A 154 -6.23 23.43 11.97
C SER A 154 -5.58 22.26 11.27
N GLU A 155 -4.47 21.74 11.83
CA GLU A 155 -3.78 20.57 11.30
C GLU A 155 -4.63 19.30 11.43
N LEU A 156 -5.30 19.11 12.56
CA LEU A 156 -6.28 18.02 12.71
C LEU A 156 -7.39 18.11 11.65
N ALA A 157 -7.94 19.31 11.42
CA ALA A 157 -8.94 19.50 10.39
C ALA A 157 -8.39 19.22 8.98
N ARG A 158 -7.13 19.59 8.71
CA ARG A 158 -6.46 19.31 7.44
C ARG A 158 -6.32 17.81 7.21
N ILE A 159 -5.72 17.06 8.15
CA ILE A 159 -5.52 15.61 7.96
C ILE A 159 -6.86 14.86 7.82
N LEU A 160 -7.88 15.23 8.60
CA LEU A 160 -9.20 14.60 8.49
C LEU A 160 -9.85 14.86 7.12
N TRP A 161 -9.71 16.08 6.61
CA TRP A 161 -10.25 16.45 5.30
C TRP A 161 -9.48 15.79 4.16
N GLU A 162 -8.14 15.90 4.19
CA GLU A 162 -7.25 15.48 3.11
C GLU A 162 -7.11 13.96 3.04
N TYR A 163 -6.86 13.30 4.18
CA TYR A 163 -6.59 11.86 4.24
C TYR A 163 -7.84 11.02 4.52
N GLY A 164 -8.83 11.60 5.23
CA GLY A 164 -10.08 10.91 5.54
C GLY A 164 -11.21 11.18 4.57
N GLU A 165 -11.06 12.15 3.66
CA GLU A 165 -12.16 12.69 2.85
C GLU A 165 -13.38 13.06 3.73
N GLU A 166 -13.12 13.58 4.95
CA GLU A 166 -14.13 13.79 5.98
C GLU A 166 -14.81 15.16 5.82
N ARG A 167 -16.12 15.13 5.54
CA ARG A 167 -16.93 16.34 5.31
C ARG A 167 -17.09 17.16 6.59
N PHE A 168 -17.07 16.51 7.75
CA PHE A 168 -17.21 17.14 9.06
C PHE A 168 -15.86 17.41 9.74
N ALA A 169 -14.75 17.38 8.99
CA ALA A 169 -13.38 17.49 9.52
C ALA A 169 -13.20 18.62 10.54
N ARG A 170 -13.66 19.84 10.22
CA ARG A 170 -13.57 21.01 11.13
C ARG A 170 -14.36 20.83 12.44
N ARG A 171 -15.51 20.14 12.40
CA ARG A 171 -16.34 19.88 13.59
C ARG A 171 -15.73 18.80 14.45
N ILE A 172 -15.25 17.71 13.82
CA ILE A 172 -14.57 16.61 14.50
C ILE A 172 -13.27 17.10 15.15
N ALA A 173 -12.42 17.84 14.43
CA ALA A 173 -11.20 18.42 14.97
C ALA A 173 -11.44 19.28 16.22
N ARG A 174 -12.51 20.10 16.20
CA ARG A 174 -12.92 20.88 17.38
C ARG A 174 -13.31 19.99 18.57
N GLN A 175 -14.06 18.92 18.32
CA GLN A 175 -14.46 17.97 19.37
C GLN A 175 -13.25 17.20 19.93
N ILE A 176 -12.28 16.85 19.09
CA ILE A 176 -11.02 16.24 19.54
C ILE A 176 -10.31 17.21 20.50
N VAL A 177 -10.08 18.46 20.10
CA VAL A 177 -9.39 19.46 20.93
C VAL A 177 -10.11 19.71 22.26
N GLN A 178 -11.45 19.80 22.24
CA GLN A 178 -12.26 20.00 23.45
C GLN A 178 -12.22 18.84 24.44
N ARG A 179 -11.90 17.63 23.98
CA ARG A 179 -11.92 16.40 24.78
C ARG A 179 -10.54 15.92 25.21
N ARG A 180 -9.48 16.66 24.87
CA ARG A 180 -8.11 16.30 25.25
C ARG A 180 -7.94 16.20 26.77
N PRO A 181 -7.10 15.28 27.26
CA PRO A 181 -6.37 14.26 26.49
C PRO A 181 -7.26 13.08 26.08
N LEU A 182 -7.04 12.55 24.87
CA LEU A 182 -7.61 11.28 24.40
C LEU A 182 -6.58 10.18 24.62
N HIS A 183 -7.00 9.01 25.11
CA HIS A 183 -6.09 7.89 25.38
C HIS A 183 -6.47 6.63 24.59
N THR A 184 -7.76 6.46 24.32
CA THR A 184 -8.31 5.24 23.76
C THR A 184 -9.05 5.47 22.45
N SER A 185 -9.16 4.42 21.64
CA SER A 185 -9.99 4.38 20.43
C SER A 185 -11.43 4.83 20.71
N THR A 186 -12.00 4.46 21.87
CA THR A 186 -13.34 4.89 22.30
C THR A 186 -13.45 6.39 22.56
N ASP A 187 -12.39 7.03 23.06
CA ASP A 187 -12.38 8.50 23.24
C ASP A 187 -12.45 9.20 21.88
N LEU A 188 -11.69 8.70 20.89
CA LEU A 188 -11.71 9.22 19.53
C LEU A 188 -13.08 8.99 18.87
N VAL A 189 -13.68 7.81 19.04
CA VAL A 189 -15.04 7.53 18.55
C VAL A 189 -16.04 8.53 19.13
N ALA A 190 -16.01 8.78 20.44
CA ALA A 190 -16.92 9.71 21.10
C ALA A 190 -16.74 11.16 20.59
N ALA A 191 -15.50 11.59 20.31
CA ALA A 191 -15.22 12.88 19.68
C ALA A 191 -15.79 12.97 18.26
N VAL A 192 -15.64 11.90 17.46
CA VAL A 192 -16.20 11.85 16.10
C VAL A 192 -17.72 11.92 16.14
N GLU A 193 -18.38 11.14 17.00
CA GLU A 193 -19.84 11.11 17.09
C GLU A 193 -20.41 12.47 17.48
N ALA A 194 -19.77 13.20 18.38
CA ALA A 194 -20.16 14.57 18.73
C ALA A 194 -19.96 15.55 17.55
N GLY A 195 -18.97 15.30 16.69
CA GLY A 195 -18.68 16.12 15.51
C GLY A 195 -19.61 15.87 14.32
N VAL A 196 -20.14 14.65 14.18
CA VAL A 196 -20.93 14.18 13.03
C VAL A 196 -22.44 14.24 13.33
N PRO A 197 -23.26 14.91 12.50
CA PRO A 197 -24.72 14.91 12.64
C PRO A 197 -25.32 13.50 12.64
N ALA A 198 -26.32 13.25 13.49
CA ALA A 198 -26.96 11.93 13.62
C ALA A 198 -27.46 11.34 12.28
N ALA A 199 -27.99 12.18 11.39
CA ALA A 199 -28.44 11.76 10.05
C ALA A 199 -27.31 11.20 9.18
N ALA A 200 -26.08 11.69 9.34
CA ALA A 200 -24.91 11.23 8.60
C ALA A 200 -24.28 9.96 9.19
N ARG A 201 -24.58 9.60 10.45
CA ARG A 201 -24.04 8.40 11.11
C ARG A 201 -24.64 7.08 10.61
N ARG A 202 -25.71 7.12 9.81
CA ARG A 202 -26.44 5.93 9.34
C ARG A 202 -25.79 5.21 8.16
N LYS A 203 -24.75 5.79 7.54
CA LYS A 203 -24.04 5.22 6.38
C LYS A 203 -22.68 4.64 6.81
N GLY A 204 -22.70 3.49 7.47
CA GLY A 204 -21.50 2.84 8.00
C GLY A 204 -20.97 3.49 9.29
N HIS A 205 -19.87 2.96 9.84
CA HIS A 205 -19.33 3.45 11.11
C HIS A 205 -18.73 4.86 10.94
N PRO A 206 -19.19 5.88 11.70
CA PRO A 206 -18.80 7.28 11.50
C PRO A 206 -17.31 7.52 11.72
N ALA A 207 -16.66 6.74 12.60
CA ALA A 207 -15.24 6.90 12.89
C ALA A 207 -14.29 6.36 11.79
N LYS A 208 -14.78 5.57 10.82
CA LYS A 208 -13.91 4.89 9.85
C LYS A 208 -12.96 5.85 9.11
N ARG A 209 -13.48 6.98 8.63
CA ARG A 209 -12.71 8.00 7.89
C ARG A 209 -11.70 8.73 8.78
N THR A 210 -12.07 8.98 10.03
CA THR A 210 -11.18 9.63 11.00
C THR A 210 -10.02 8.70 11.38
N PHE A 211 -10.30 7.43 11.67
CA PHE A 211 -9.25 6.44 11.95
C PHE A 211 -8.32 6.25 10.76
N GLN A 212 -8.88 6.16 9.54
CA GLN A 212 -8.08 6.14 8.31
C GLN A 212 -7.16 7.36 8.19
N ALA A 213 -7.69 8.57 8.39
CA ALA A 213 -6.90 9.79 8.28
C ALA A 213 -5.74 9.85 9.27
N VAL A 214 -6.00 9.50 10.53
CA VAL A 214 -4.99 9.48 11.59
C VAL A 214 -3.94 8.40 11.29
N ARG A 215 -4.37 7.21 10.85
CA ARG A 215 -3.47 6.13 10.44
C ARG A 215 -2.53 6.57 9.29
N ILE A 216 -3.09 7.19 8.25
CA ILE A 216 -2.32 7.68 7.10
C ILE A 216 -1.27 8.71 7.55
N GLU A 217 -1.63 9.62 8.46
CA GLU A 217 -0.71 10.63 8.98
C GLU A 217 0.41 10.01 9.84
N VAL A 218 0.04 9.16 10.81
CA VAL A 218 0.98 8.45 11.70
C VAL A 218 2.02 7.65 10.91
N ASN A 219 1.56 6.98 9.86
CA ASN A 219 2.39 6.09 9.06
C ASN A 219 2.98 6.75 7.82
N ALA A 220 2.69 8.04 7.58
CA ALA A 220 3.07 8.76 6.37
C ALA A 220 2.76 7.95 5.09
N GLU A 221 1.62 7.25 5.04
CA GLU A 221 1.30 6.26 3.98
C GLU A 221 1.35 6.91 2.59
N LEU A 222 0.58 7.98 2.38
CA LEU A 222 0.52 8.67 1.08
C LEU A 222 1.85 9.35 0.71
N ARG A 223 2.54 9.97 1.68
CA ARG A 223 3.86 10.60 1.43
C ARG A 223 4.91 9.56 1.04
N SER A 224 4.87 8.39 1.66
CA SER A 224 5.76 7.29 1.31
C SER A 224 5.45 6.80 -0.11
N LEU A 225 4.17 6.69 -0.47
CA LEU A 225 3.76 6.17 -1.78
C LEU A 225 4.19 7.12 -2.90
N GLU A 226 4.00 8.42 -2.67
CA GLU A 226 4.40 9.49 -3.58
C GLU A 226 5.92 9.46 -3.85
N ALA A 227 6.75 9.19 -2.84
CA ALA A 227 8.19 9.07 -2.99
C ALA A 227 8.63 7.74 -3.63
N ALA A 228 7.91 6.65 -3.37
CA ALA A 228 8.30 5.31 -3.80
C ALA A 228 7.92 4.99 -5.24
N LEU A 229 6.76 5.46 -5.74
CA LEU A 229 6.30 5.15 -7.10
C LEU A 229 7.31 5.59 -8.18
N PRO A 230 7.87 6.81 -8.16
CA PRO A 230 8.89 7.21 -9.12
C PRO A 230 10.15 6.32 -9.04
N THR A 231 10.60 6.01 -7.82
CA THR A 231 11.77 5.15 -7.60
C THR A 231 11.53 3.73 -8.15
N ALA A 232 10.35 3.15 -7.90
CA ALA A 232 9.99 1.83 -8.42
C ALA A 232 9.98 1.81 -9.95
N LEU A 233 9.41 2.83 -10.59
CA LEU A 233 9.36 2.95 -12.04
C LEU A 233 10.74 3.19 -12.67
N GLN A 234 11.62 3.93 -11.99
CA GLN A 234 13.01 4.10 -12.40
C GLN A 234 13.77 2.77 -12.34
N ARG A 235 13.61 2.02 -11.24
CA ARG A 235 14.31 0.74 -11.00
C ARG A 235 13.76 -0.42 -11.82
N LEU A 236 12.55 -0.33 -12.36
CA LEU A 236 12.08 -1.32 -13.31
C LEU A 236 12.92 -1.25 -14.59
N ARG A 237 13.36 -2.39 -15.10
CA ARG A 237 13.97 -2.46 -16.43
C ARG A 237 12.91 -2.27 -17.53
N PRO A 238 13.29 -1.86 -18.76
CA PRO A 238 12.40 -1.97 -19.91
C PRO A 238 11.88 -3.41 -20.09
N GLY A 239 10.58 -3.55 -20.29
CA GLY A 239 9.82 -4.81 -20.27
C GLY A 239 9.33 -5.23 -18.88
N GLY A 240 9.81 -4.61 -17.80
CA GLY A 240 9.42 -4.93 -16.43
C GLY A 240 8.01 -4.46 -16.07
N ARG A 241 7.42 -5.03 -15.00
CA ARG A 241 6.03 -4.76 -14.58
C ARG A 241 5.90 -4.17 -13.19
N LEU A 242 5.07 -3.13 -13.09
CA LEU A 242 4.55 -2.60 -11.83
C LEU A 242 3.13 -3.12 -11.64
N VAL A 243 2.85 -3.70 -10.47
CA VAL A 243 1.51 -4.09 -10.03
C VAL A 243 1.21 -3.39 -8.70
N VAL A 244 0.04 -2.74 -8.60
CA VAL A 244 -0.37 -2.03 -7.39
C VAL A 244 -1.80 -2.42 -7.01
N LEU A 245 -1.99 -2.87 -5.78
CA LEU A 245 -3.27 -3.06 -5.11
C LEU A 245 -3.49 -1.90 -4.16
N SER A 246 -4.46 -1.04 -4.45
CA SER A 246 -4.89 0.07 -3.59
C SER A 246 -6.19 -0.27 -2.88
N TYR A 247 -6.39 0.18 -1.64
CA TYR A 247 -7.59 -0.12 -0.85
C TYR A 247 -8.43 1.11 -0.55
N HIS A 248 -7.93 2.30 -0.90
CA HIS A 248 -8.72 3.51 -0.86
C HIS A 248 -8.50 4.45 -2.05
N SER A 249 -9.42 5.40 -2.18
CA SER A 249 -9.52 6.38 -3.27
C SER A 249 -8.24 7.20 -3.46
N LEU A 250 -7.63 7.68 -2.37
CA LEU A 250 -6.43 8.52 -2.43
C LEU A 250 -5.22 7.77 -3.00
N GLU A 251 -4.98 6.52 -2.59
CA GLU A 251 -3.95 5.65 -3.17
C GLU A 251 -4.21 5.42 -4.66
N ASP A 252 -5.42 4.95 -5.01
CA ASP A 252 -5.75 4.64 -6.40
C ASP A 252 -5.62 5.87 -7.30
N LYS A 253 -6.02 7.04 -6.79
CA LYS A 253 -5.88 8.32 -7.52
C LYS A 253 -4.42 8.66 -7.77
N MET A 254 -3.55 8.52 -6.76
CA MET A 254 -2.12 8.80 -6.89
C MET A 254 -1.47 7.85 -7.91
N VAL A 255 -1.72 6.55 -7.78
CA VAL A 255 -1.21 5.52 -8.71
C VAL A 255 -1.71 5.80 -10.12
N LYS A 256 -3.01 6.08 -10.29
CA LYS A 256 -3.60 6.43 -11.59
C LYS A 256 -2.90 7.65 -12.22
N GLN A 257 -2.63 8.70 -11.44
CA GLN A 257 -2.00 9.91 -11.95
C GLN A 257 -0.57 9.63 -12.45
N VAL A 258 0.22 8.88 -11.69
CA VAL A 258 1.59 8.50 -12.07
C VAL A 258 1.58 7.64 -13.33
N LEU A 259 0.76 6.58 -13.35
CA LEU A 259 0.69 5.66 -14.48
C LEU A 259 0.19 6.35 -15.76
N ARG A 260 -0.82 7.22 -15.62
CA ARG A 260 -1.35 8.00 -16.76
C ARG A 260 -0.29 8.92 -17.34
N ARG A 261 0.47 9.62 -16.49
CA ARG A 261 1.56 10.51 -16.94
C ARG A 261 2.61 9.76 -17.77
N GLY A 262 2.95 8.53 -17.38
CA GLY A 262 3.91 7.72 -18.15
C GLY A 262 3.34 7.09 -19.41
N ALA A 263 2.02 6.92 -19.49
CA ALA A 263 1.33 6.29 -20.61
C ALA A 263 0.87 7.28 -21.70
N GLU A 264 0.96 8.59 -21.45
CA GLU A 264 0.60 9.64 -22.41
C GLU A 264 1.84 10.18 -23.13
N SER A 265 1.67 10.58 -24.39
CA SER A 265 2.69 11.33 -25.13
C SER A 265 2.79 12.75 -24.59
N THR A 266 4.00 13.28 -24.48
CA THR A 266 4.23 14.70 -24.13
C THR A 266 4.33 15.60 -25.36
N ALA A 267 4.26 15.03 -26.57
CA ALA A 267 4.31 15.81 -27.81
C ALA A 267 3.04 16.64 -28.01
N PRO A 268 3.14 17.85 -28.61
CA PRO A 268 1.97 18.62 -29.03
C PRO A 268 1.05 17.80 -29.95
N PRO A 269 -0.28 17.92 -29.84
CA PRO A 269 -1.23 17.12 -30.63
C PRO A 269 -1.06 17.26 -32.15
N ASP A 270 -0.66 18.45 -32.61
CA ASP A 270 -0.57 18.80 -34.03
C ASP A 270 0.79 18.43 -34.66
N LEU A 271 1.67 17.78 -33.91
CA LEU A 271 3.00 17.43 -34.40
C LEU A 271 2.90 16.21 -35.34
N PRO A 272 3.37 16.29 -36.60
CA PRO A 272 3.20 15.22 -37.59
C PRO A 272 3.92 13.92 -37.21
N VAL A 273 4.98 13.99 -36.40
CA VAL A 273 5.74 12.83 -35.90
C VAL A 273 6.09 13.06 -34.44
N ILE A 274 5.70 12.14 -33.56
CA ILE A 274 6.04 12.19 -32.13
C ILE A 274 7.55 11.91 -31.93
N PRO A 275 8.32 12.85 -31.35
CA PRO A 275 9.74 12.65 -31.05
C PRO A 275 9.93 11.45 -30.13
N PRO A 276 11.02 10.68 -30.26
CA PRO A 276 11.27 9.51 -29.42
C PRO A 276 11.13 9.77 -27.91
N ASP A 277 11.69 10.89 -27.42
CA ASP A 277 11.64 11.27 -26.00
C ASP A 277 10.25 11.71 -25.53
N SER A 278 9.37 12.07 -26.45
CA SER A 278 7.99 12.44 -26.15
C SER A 278 7.01 11.27 -26.20
N ARG A 279 7.46 10.07 -26.62
CA ARG A 279 6.61 8.88 -26.63
C ARG A 279 6.29 8.43 -25.21
N PRO A 280 5.16 7.75 -24.97
CA PRO A 280 4.92 7.06 -23.70
C PRO A 280 6.11 6.18 -23.30
N TRP A 281 6.43 6.16 -22.02
CA TRP A 281 7.43 5.25 -21.44
C TRP A 281 6.80 4.16 -20.59
N LEU A 282 5.49 4.21 -20.37
CA LEU A 282 4.67 3.14 -19.81
C LEU A 282 3.61 2.66 -20.79
N ARG A 283 3.25 1.39 -20.67
CA ARG A 283 2.03 0.82 -21.24
C ARG A 283 1.13 0.33 -20.11
N LEU A 284 -0.09 0.85 -20.03
CA LEU A 284 -1.08 0.34 -19.09
C LEU A 284 -1.49 -1.08 -19.50
N ILE A 285 -1.36 -2.03 -18.58
CA ILE A 285 -1.78 -3.42 -18.78
C ILE A 285 -3.26 -3.58 -18.44
N THR A 286 -3.72 -2.91 -17.39
CA THR A 286 -5.13 -2.91 -16.99
C THR A 286 -5.90 -1.76 -17.64
N ARG A 287 -7.17 -2.01 -18.01
CA ARG A 287 -8.09 -0.96 -18.47
C ARG A 287 -8.74 -0.29 -17.26
N GLY A 288 -8.05 0.70 -16.71
CA GLY A 288 -8.48 1.32 -15.45
C GLY A 288 -8.07 0.49 -14.23
N SER A 289 -8.82 0.62 -13.14
CA SER A 289 -8.63 -0.21 -11.95
C SER A 289 -9.50 -1.47 -12.06
N GLU A 290 -8.88 -2.63 -12.01
CA GLU A 290 -9.59 -3.91 -11.87
C GLU A 290 -10.08 -4.06 -10.42
N VAL A 291 -11.17 -4.78 -10.24
CA VAL A 291 -11.79 -5.07 -8.93
C VAL A 291 -11.85 -6.58 -8.73
N ALA A 292 -11.93 -7.00 -7.47
CA ALA A 292 -12.06 -8.42 -7.13
C ALA A 292 -13.33 -9.03 -7.73
N SER A 293 -13.24 -10.30 -8.15
CA SER A 293 -14.37 -11.07 -8.68
C SER A 293 -15.36 -11.46 -7.57
N GLU A 294 -16.60 -11.82 -7.92
CA GLU A 294 -17.59 -12.27 -6.93
C GLU A 294 -17.12 -13.50 -6.14
N THR A 295 -16.44 -14.44 -6.81
CA THR A 295 -15.83 -15.62 -6.18
C THR A 295 -14.78 -15.23 -5.16
N GLU A 296 -13.92 -14.26 -5.48
CA GLU A 296 -12.90 -13.78 -4.55
C GLU A 296 -13.54 -13.02 -3.38
N LEU A 297 -14.57 -12.21 -3.63
CA LEU A 297 -15.27 -11.48 -2.57
C LEU A 297 -15.96 -12.41 -1.56
N ALA A 298 -16.45 -13.56 -2.02
CA ALA A 298 -17.03 -14.58 -1.16
C ALA A 298 -15.96 -15.28 -0.30
N ALA A 299 -14.78 -15.54 -0.85
CA ALA A 299 -13.67 -16.19 -0.14
C ALA A 299 -12.87 -15.22 0.76
N ASN A 300 -12.75 -13.96 0.34
CA ASN A 300 -11.95 -12.94 1.00
C ASN A 300 -12.69 -11.58 0.99
N PRO A 301 -13.49 -11.27 2.02
CA PRO A 301 -14.20 -10.00 2.12
C PRO A 301 -13.33 -8.74 2.05
N ARG A 302 -12.01 -8.87 2.30
CA ARG A 302 -11.05 -7.75 2.25
C ARG A 302 -10.77 -7.29 0.82
N ALA A 303 -10.98 -8.16 -0.17
CA ALA A 303 -10.83 -7.83 -1.58
C ALA A 303 -11.90 -6.81 -2.06
N ARG A 304 -12.94 -6.53 -1.27
CA ARG A 304 -14.04 -5.60 -1.63
C ARG A 304 -13.59 -4.22 -2.05
N SER A 305 -12.57 -3.68 -1.37
CA SER A 305 -12.10 -2.32 -1.63
C SER A 305 -10.89 -2.27 -2.56
N VAL A 306 -10.40 -3.41 -3.03
CA VAL A 306 -9.19 -3.45 -3.86
C VAL A 306 -9.43 -2.76 -5.19
N ARG A 307 -8.41 -2.01 -5.61
CA ARG A 307 -8.27 -1.41 -6.93
C ARG A 307 -6.91 -1.83 -7.45
N LEU A 308 -6.91 -2.77 -8.38
CA LEU A 308 -5.70 -3.30 -8.98
C LEU A 308 -5.36 -2.47 -10.22
N ARG A 309 -4.10 -2.01 -10.33
CA ARG A 309 -3.55 -1.41 -11.54
C ARG A 309 -2.24 -2.08 -11.89
N ALA A 310 -1.98 -2.25 -13.19
CA ALA A 310 -0.68 -2.71 -13.66
C ALA A 310 -0.20 -1.95 -14.89
N ALA A 311 1.11 -1.77 -14.98
CA ALA A 311 1.79 -1.13 -16.10
C ALA A 311 3.10 -1.85 -16.41
N GLU A 312 3.53 -1.74 -17.67
CA GLU A 312 4.82 -2.22 -18.15
C GLU A 312 5.69 -1.03 -18.54
N LYS A 313 6.97 -1.06 -18.15
CA LYS A 313 7.95 -0.06 -18.58
C LYS A 313 8.38 -0.36 -20.01
N LEU A 314 8.22 0.60 -20.92
CA LEU A 314 8.58 0.43 -22.34
C LEU A 314 10.03 0.84 -22.61
N ARG A 315 10.50 1.88 -21.92
CA ARG A 315 11.82 2.50 -22.08
C ARG A 315 12.18 3.26 -20.82
N GLU A 316 13.43 3.69 -20.73
CA GLU A 316 13.83 4.65 -19.70
C GLU A 316 13.00 5.93 -19.81
N ALA A 317 12.59 6.44 -18.65
CA ALA A 317 11.97 7.75 -18.57
C ALA A 317 13.05 8.80 -18.89
N SER A 318 12.82 9.58 -19.94
CA SER A 318 13.67 10.73 -20.30
C SER A 318 13.50 11.87 -19.29
#